data_AF-A0A7C5TNA4-F1
#
_entry.id   AF-A0A7C5TNA4-F1
#
_cell.length_a   1.000
_cell.length_b   1.000
_cell.length_c   1.000
_cell.angle_alpha   90.00
_cell.angle_beta   90.00
_cell.angle_gamma   90.00
#
_symmetry.space_group_name_H-M   'P 1'
#
loop_
_entity.id
_entity.type
_entity.pdbx_description
1 polymer ?
#
loop_
_entity_poly.entity_id
_entity_poly.type
_entity_poly.pdbx_seq_one_letter_code
_entity_poly.pdbx_strand_id
1 'polypeptide(L)' 'MVREYILTDRERGILKRFLDSGERLEGFASIVWLLRRVERRLKDDLELIEAVLERVKEQS' A
#
# COMPACT_ATOMS: atom_id res chain seq x y z
N MET A 1 -9.33 15.74 -4.64
CA MET A 1 -7.90 15.37 -4.79
C MET A 1 -7.70 14.01 -4.16
N VAL A 2 -7.32 13.01 -4.95
CA VAL A 2 -7.01 11.65 -4.46
C VAL A 2 -5.57 11.67 -3.92
N ARG A 3 -5.29 10.96 -2.82
CA ARG A 3 -3.91 10.83 -2.32
C ARG A 3 -3.16 9.86 -3.24
N GLU A 4 -1.96 10.23 -3.69
CA GLU A 4 -1.14 9.38 -4.58
C GLU A 4 -0.37 8.30 -3.82
N TYR A 5 -0.17 8.44 -2.51
CA TYR A 5 0.67 7.53 -1.73
C TYR A 5 -0.12 6.84 -0.61
N ILE A 6 -0.01 5.51 -0.57
CA ILE A 6 -0.42 4.66 0.56
C ILE A 6 0.72 4.57 1.59
N LEU A 7 1.96 4.51 1.10
CA LEU A 7 3.21 4.47 1.88
C LEU A 7 4.08 5.66 1.50
N THR A 8 4.68 6.31 2.48
CA THR A 8 5.76 7.27 2.27
C THR A 8 7.02 6.57 1.74
N ASP A 9 7.94 7.32 1.14
CA ASP A 9 9.19 6.77 0.61
C ASP A 9 10.04 6.10 1.69
N ARG A 10 10.04 6.66 2.91
CA ARG A 10 10.73 6.08 4.06
C ARG A 10 10.14 4.72 4.43
N GLU A 11 8.82 4.63 4.56
CA GLU A 11 8.14 3.38 4.88
C GLU A 11 8.36 2.33 3.80
N ARG A 12 8.29 2.73 2.53
CA ARG A 12 8.60 1.88 1.38
C ARG A 12 10.03 1.32 1.46
N GLY A 13 11.00 2.15 1.82
CA GLY A 13 12.39 1.73 2.01
C GLY A 13 12.55 0.69 3.14
N ILE A 14 11.89 0.92 4.28
CA ILE A 14 11.90 -0.02 5.41
C ILE A 14 11.30 -1.37 5.02
N LEU A 15 10.14 -1.37 4.35
CA LEU A 15 9.45 -2.60 3.95
C LEU A 15 10.24 -3.37 2.87
N LYS A 16 10.85 -2.66 1.90
CA LYS A 16 11.72 -3.30 0.90
C LYS A 16 12.91 -4.00 1.53
N ARG A 17 13.63 -3.34 2.45
CA ARG A 17 14.75 -3.95 3.18
C ARG A 17 14.32 -5.20 3.95
N PHE A 18 13.16 -5.15 4.59
CA PHE A 18 12.60 -6.33 5.26
C PHE A 18 12.31 -7.48 4.27
N LEU A 19 11.73 -7.20 3.10
CA LEU A 19 11.46 -8.22 2.09
C LEU A 19 12.74 -8.79 1.47
N ASP A 20 13.75 -7.96 1.25
CA ASP A 20 14.99 -8.35 0.57
C ASP A 20 15.93 -9.15 1.48
N SER A 21 16.08 -8.78 2.75
CA SER A 21 17.08 -9.38 3.66
C SER A 21 16.54 -9.85 5.01
N GLY A 22 15.25 -9.65 5.29
CA GLY A 22 14.65 -9.91 6.61
C GLY A 22 15.03 -8.88 7.68
N GLU A 23 15.79 -7.84 7.32
CA GLU A 23 16.26 -6.80 8.22
C GLU A 23 15.08 -5.96 8.76
N ARG A 24 14.96 -5.87 10.09
CA ARG A 24 13.93 -5.09 10.76
C ARG A 24 14.49 -3.75 11.21
N LEU A 25 14.42 -2.77 10.32
CA LEU A 25 14.84 -1.40 10.61
C LEU A 25 13.93 -0.71 11.64
N GLU A 26 14.43 0.36 12.24
CA GLU A 26 13.66 1.18 13.18
C GLU A 26 12.33 1.63 12.58
N GLY A 27 11.25 1.48 13.34
CA GLY A 27 9.89 1.81 12.90
C GLY A 27 9.16 0.68 12.17
N PHE A 28 9.82 -0.44 11.83
CA PHE A 28 9.18 -1.57 11.16
C PHE A 28 7.94 -2.09 11.92
N ALA A 29 8.05 -2.27 13.24
CA ALA A 29 6.94 -2.76 14.05
C ALA A 29 5.70 -1.84 14.00
N SER A 30 5.92 -0.53 14.10
CA SER A 30 4.85 0.48 14.02
C SER A 30 4.19 0.50 12.63
N ILE A 31 5.00 0.38 11.57
CA ILE A 31 4.51 0.31 10.19
C ILE A 31 3.64 -0.94 10.01
N VAL A 32 4.10 -2.11 10.45
CA VAL A 32 3.33 -3.36 10.33
C VAL A 32 2.02 -3.28 11.14
N TRP A 33 2.06 -2.70 12.33
CA TRP A 33 0.84 -2.50 13.14
C TRP A 33 -0.17 -1.61 12.42
N LEU A 34 0.29 -0.48 11.85
CA LEU A 34 -0.56 0.42 11.09
C LEU A 34 -1.14 -0.27 9.86
N LEU A 35 -0.28 -0.96 9.08
CA LEU A 35 -0.69 -1.70 7.89
C LEU A 35 -1.78 -2.72 8.20
N ARG A 36 -1.63 -3.53 9.25
CA ARG A 36 -2.66 -4.49 9.66
C ARG A 36 -4.00 -3.83 9.97
N ARG A 37 -3.98 -2.62 10.53
CA ARG A 37 -5.21 -1.89 10.85
C ARG A 37 -5.91 -1.35 9.60
N VAL A 38 -5.17 -0.99 8.56
CA VAL A 38 -5.73 -0.38 7.34
C VAL A 38 -5.83 -1.34 6.16
N GLU A 39 -5.22 -2.52 6.22
CA GLU A 39 -5.06 -3.48 5.13
C GLU A 39 -6.37 -3.78 4.41
N ARG A 40 -7.41 -4.13 5.17
CA ARG A 40 -8.71 -4.49 4.59
C ARG A 40 -9.28 -3.36 3.75
N ARG A 41 -9.33 -2.15 4.32
CA ARG A 41 -9.86 -0.98 3.62
C ARG A 41 -9.03 -0.65 2.36
N LEU A 42 -7.71 -0.73 2.45
CA LEU A 42 -6.84 -0.45 1.30
C LEU A 42 -7.04 -1.46 0.17
N LYS A 43 -7.30 -2.72 0.49
CA LYS A 43 -7.65 -3.75 -0.50
C LYS A 43 -9.01 -3.46 -1.15
N ASP A 44 -10.04 -3.18 -0.35
CA ASP A 44 -11.37 -2.84 -0.84
C ASP A 44 -11.32 -1.59 -1.76
N ASP A 45 -10.56 -0.56 -1.36
CA ASP A 45 -10.36 0.66 -2.15
C ASP A 45 -9.62 0.37 -3.48
N LEU A 46 -8.59 -0.50 -3.46
CA LEU A 46 -7.85 -0.90 -4.66
C LEU A 46 -8.72 -1.68 -5.65
N GLU A 47 -9.49 -2.66 -5.16
CA GLU A 47 -10.43 -3.44 -5.99
C GLU A 47 -11.44 -2.54 -6.68
N LEU A 48 -11.99 -1.55 -5.97
CA LEU A 48 -12.90 -0.57 -6.55
C LEU A 48 -12.24 0.28 -7.63
N ILE A 49 -11.02 0.75 -7.38
CA ILE A 49 -10.24 1.54 -8.35
C ILE A 49 -10.00 0.73 -9.62
N GLU A 50 -9.52 -0.51 -9.49
CA GLU A 50 -9.25 -1.40 -10.62
C GLU A 50 -10.52 -1.65 -11.44
N ALA A 51 -11.65 -1.95 -10.78
CA ALA A 51 -12.93 -2.17 -11.46
C ALA A 51 -13.39 -0.94 -12.25
N VAL A 52 -13.25 0.26 -11.68
CA VAL A 52 -13.61 1.51 -12.37
C VAL A 52 -12.70 1.77 -13.56
N LEU A 53 -11.38 1.62 -13.39
CA LEU A 53 -10.42 1.84 -14.48
C LEU A 53 -10.62 0.87 -15.64
N GLU A 54 -10.91 -0.39 -15.35
CA GLU A 54 -11.18 -1.39 -16.39
C GLU A 54 -12.46 -1.07 -17.14
N ARG A 55 -13.53 -0.71 -16.42
CA ARG A 55 -14.81 -0.31 -17.02
C ARG A 55 -14.68 0.92 -17.93
N VAL A 56 -13.74 1.82 -17.64
CA VAL A 56 -13.45 3.01 -18.48
C VAL A 56 -12.70 2.61 -19.74
N LYS A 57 -11.73 1.68 -19.67
CA LYS A 57 -11.01 1.18 -20.85
C LYS A 57 -11.92 0.51 -21.86
N GLU A 58 -12.91 -0.25 -21.41
CA GLU A 58 -13.90 -0.92 -22.28
C GLU A 58 -14.81 0.04 -23.06
N GLN A 59 -14.91 1.30 -22.63
CA GLN A 59 -15.75 2.32 -23.26
C GLN A 59 -14.96 3.24 -24.21
N SER A 60 -13.65 3.04 -24.31
CA SER A 60 -12.72 3.80 -25.17
C SER A 60 -12.33 3.00 -26.40
#